data_AF-A0AAN0XZQ6-F1
#
_entry.id   AF-A0AAN0XZQ6-F1
#
_cell.length_a   1.000
_cell.length_b   1.000
_cell.length_c   1.000
_cell.angle_alpha   90.00
_cell.angle_beta   90.00
_cell.angle_gamma   90.00
#
_symmetry.space_group_name_H-M   'P 1'
#
loop_
_entity.id
_entity.type
_entity.pdbx_description
1 polymer ?
#
loop_
_entity_poly.entity_id
_entity_poly.type
_entity_poly.pdbx_seq_one_letter_code
_entity_poly.pdbx_strand_id
1 'polypeptide(L)'
;MEQINGGCFVSFEQLNGVELSVMRHELRLSIKEVSTTLGVSERLWRYWEMDERPMRPEIGDTMRMIMSEQTALLESIYAEIVNNPELEPDSLPWYPDYAVFCSLYPQRANPVAWRFYQSIVADMFVTLTTVTLHMDSRVQPVGALLGWLQITQKG
;
A
#
# COMPACT_ATOMS: atom_id res chain seq x y z
N MET A 1 -3.68 -24.55 40.38
CA MET A 1 -4.20 -23.33 39.72
C MET A 1 -3.01 -22.60 39.12
N GLU A 2 -2.57 -22.99 37.93
CA GLU A 2 -1.53 -22.29 37.19
C GLU A 2 -2.21 -21.38 36.18
N GLN A 3 -1.92 -20.08 36.28
CA GLN A 3 -2.41 -19.08 35.35
C GLN A 3 -1.59 -19.14 34.06
N ILE A 4 -2.30 -19.22 32.96
CA ILE A 4 -1.81 -19.09 31.58
C ILE A 4 -1.42 -17.63 31.37
N ASN A 5 -0.17 -17.37 31.01
CA ASN A 5 0.23 -16.12 30.34
C ASN A 5 1.25 -16.44 29.25
N GLY A 6 0.80 -17.20 28.26
CA GLY A 6 1.47 -17.34 26.97
C GLY A 6 1.16 -16.12 26.10
N GLY A 7 1.73 -14.97 26.44
CA GLY A 7 1.80 -13.85 25.51
C GLY A 7 2.84 -14.20 24.45
N CYS A 8 2.39 -14.53 23.24
CA CYS A 8 3.25 -14.64 22.07
C CYS A 8 3.84 -13.25 21.79
N PHE A 9 5.00 -12.95 22.37
CA PHE A 9 5.82 -11.85 21.89
C PHE A 9 6.33 -12.28 20.52
N VAL A 10 5.64 -11.83 19.47
CA VAL A 10 6.24 -11.81 18.14
C VAL A 10 7.41 -10.83 18.25
N SER A 11 8.59 -11.37 18.50
CA SER A 11 9.85 -10.66 18.29
C SER A 11 9.93 -10.40 16.79
N PHE A 12 9.33 -9.31 16.32
CA PHE A 12 9.56 -8.84 14.97
C PHE A 12 11.04 -8.46 14.91
N GLU A 13 11.84 -9.27 14.20
CA GLU A 13 13.20 -8.87 13.89
C GLU A 13 13.15 -7.48 13.25
N GLN A 14 14.06 -6.62 13.72
CA GLN A 14 14.21 -5.27 13.25
C GLN A 14 14.49 -5.33 11.74
N LEU A 15 13.68 -4.62 10.95
CA LEU A 15 13.89 -4.54 9.50
C LEU A 15 15.29 -3.98 9.21
N ASN A 16 16.03 -4.67 8.36
CA ASN A 16 17.29 -4.15 7.83
C ASN A 16 17.04 -3.16 6.68
N GLY A 17 18.09 -2.44 6.28
CA GLY A 17 18.01 -1.41 5.25
C GLY A 17 17.57 -1.92 3.89
N VAL A 18 17.96 -3.16 3.53
CA VAL A 18 17.54 -3.80 2.28
C VAL A 18 16.03 -4.07 2.29
N GLU A 19 15.51 -4.67 3.36
CA GLU A 19 14.08 -4.96 3.51
C GLU A 19 13.25 -3.67 3.51
N LEU A 20 13.73 -2.62 4.19
CA LEU A 20 13.08 -1.31 4.19
C LEU A 20 13.02 -0.71 2.77
N SER A 21 14.12 -0.82 2.01
CA SER A 21 14.19 -0.36 0.63
C SER A 21 13.21 -1.13 -0.27
N VAL A 22 13.15 -2.45 -0.14
CA VAL A 22 12.20 -3.30 -0.86
C VAL A 22 10.77 -2.86 -0.56
N MET A 23 10.39 -2.72 0.71
CA MET A 23 9.03 -2.28 1.08
C MET A 23 8.68 -0.91 0.49
N ARG A 24 9.61 0.05 0.52
CA ARG A 24 9.40 1.36 -0.10
C ARG A 24 9.15 1.23 -1.60
N HIS A 25 9.92 0.39 -2.28
CA HIS A 25 9.81 0.17 -3.73
C HIS A 25 8.54 -0.57 -4.12
N GLU A 26 8.12 -1.58 -3.37
CA GLU A 26 6.85 -2.30 -3.58
C GLU A 26 5.64 -1.37 -3.46
N LEU A 27 5.66 -0.48 -2.46
CA LEU A 27 4.66 0.56 -2.29
C LEU A 27 4.79 1.71 -3.30
N ARG A 28 5.78 1.65 -4.21
CA ARG A 28 6.10 2.67 -5.21
C ARG A 28 6.35 4.06 -4.61
N LEU A 29 6.82 4.12 -3.38
CA LEU A 29 7.11 5.35 -2.66
C LEU A 29 8.51 5.86 -3.02
N SER A 30 8.61 7.15 -3.27
CA SER A 30 9.88 7.86 -3.25
C SER A 30 10.34 8.11 -1.81
N ILE A 31 11.65 8.36 -1.64
CA ILE A 31 12.21 8.73 -0.32
C ILE A 31 11.53 9.99 0.22
N LYS A 32 11.22 10.97 -0.64
CA LYS A 32 10.50 12.19 -0.25
C LYS A 32 9.08 11.91 0.25
N GLU A 33 8.32 11.07 -0.44
CA GLU A 33 6.93 10.74 -0.07
C GLU A 33 6.88 10.00 1.27
N VAL A 34 7.72 8.98 1.46
CA VAL A 34 7.71 8.20 2.71
C VAL A 34 8.26 9.01 3.89
N SER A 35 9.31 9.80 3.68
CA SER A 35 9.89 10.63 4.75
C SER A 35 8.95 11.74 5.21
N THR A 36 8.26 12.39 4.26
CA THR A 36 7.22 13.38 4.56
C THR A 36 6.08 12.75 5.36
N THR A 37 5.62 11.56 4.96
CA THR A 37 4.50 10.87 5.61
C THR A 37 4.82 10.44 7.03
N LEU A 38 6.03 9.93 7.26
CA LEU A 38 6.45 9.43 8.57
C LEU A 38 7.12 10.51 9.44
N GLY A 39 7.14 11.77 9.00
CA GLY A 39 7.68 12.89 9.76
C GLY A 39 9.19 12.78 10.02
N VAL A 40 9.94 12.24 9.07
CA VAL A 40 11.40 12.05 9.16
C VAL A 40 12.10 12.79 8.02
N SER A 41 13.39 13.05 8.16
CA SER A 41 14.16 13.66 7.05
C SER A 41 14.50 12.62 5.98
N GLU A 42 14.54 13.04 4.71
CA GLU A 42 15.03 12.21 3.59
C GLU A 42 16.43 11.65 3.84
N ARG A 43 17.29 12.44 4.50
CA ARG A 43 18.65 12.03 4.86
C ARG A 43 18.64 10.88 5.85
N LEU A 44 17.82 10.97 6.89
CA LEU A 44 17.70 9.91 7.90
C LEU A 44 17.14 8.63 7.28
N TRP A 45 16.17 8.74 6.37
CA TRP A 45 15.64 7.61 5.62
C TRP A 45 16.74 6.88 4.83
N ARG A 46 17.56 7.63 4.08
CA ARG A 46 18.70 7.06 3.34
C ARG A 46 19.68 6.33 4.24
N TYR A 47 19.95 6.85 5.44
CA TYR A 47 20.80 6.16 6.41
C TYR A 47 20.23 4.84 6.90
N TRP A 48 18.92 4.72 7.00
CA TRP A 48 18.27 3.45 7.33
C TRP A 48 18.36 2.46 6.18
N GLU A 49 18.08 2.88 4.94
CA GLU A 49 18.21 1.99 3.76
C GLU A 49 19.64 1.51 3.50
N MET A 50 20.65 2.24 3.96
CA MET A 50 22.07 1.90 3.83
C MET A 50 22.61 1.13 5.05
N ASP A 51 21.77 0.83 6.05
CA ASP A 51 22.19 0.25 7.34
C ASP A 51 23.28 1.07 8.07
N GLU A 52 23.43 2.36 7.74
CA GLU A 52 24.41 3.25 8.37
C GLU A 52 23.96 3.71 9.76
N ARG A 53 22.66 3.62 10.05
CA ARG A 53 22.08 3.97 11.35
C ARG A 53 20.96 3.01 11.73
N PRO A 54 20.80 2.70 13.03
CA PRO A 54 19.66 1.93 13.48
C PRO A 54 18.36 2.69 13.21
N MET A 55 17.40 2.00 12.61
CA MET A 55 16.04 2.48 12.43
C MET A 55 15.25 2.33 13.73
N ARG A 56 14.39 3.30 14.05
CA ARG A 56 13.49 3.18 15.20
C ARG A 56 12.45 2.07 14.93
N PRO A 57 12.14 1.20 15.90
CA PRO A 57 11.22 0.08 15.70
C PRO A 57 9.86 0.50 15.12
N GLU A 58 9.32 1.64 15.57
CA GLU A 58 7.98 2.10 15.18
C GLU A 58 7.87 2.43 13.68
N ILE A 59 8.99 2.81 13.03
CA ILE A 59 9.04 3.02 11.59
C ILE A 59 8.90 1.69 10.86
N GLY A 60 9.59 0.66 11.34
CA GLY A 60 9.49 -0.68 10.78
C GLY A 60 8.08 -1.26 10.93
N ASP A 61 7.49 -1.10 12.12
CA ASP A 61 6.11 -1.52 12.39
C ASP A 61 5.11 -0.81 11.47
N THR A 62 5.30 0.50 11.25
CA THR A 62 4.44 1.27 10.35
C THR A 62 4.55 0.77 8.90
N MET A 63 5.77 0.50 8.41
CA MET A 63 5.96 -0.03 7.05
C MET A 63 5.34 -1.42 6.89
N ARG A 64 5.51 -2.30 7.89
CA ARG A 64 4.87 -3.62 7.91
C ARG A 64 3.35 -3.52 7.92
N MET A 65 2.78 -2.57 8.68
CA MET A 65 1.35 -2.33 8.71
C MET A 65 0.81 -1.89 7.34
N ILE A 66 1.49 -0.96 6.66
CA ILE A 66 1.09 -0.50 5.33
C ILE A 66 1.16 -1.66 4.31
N MET A 67 2.25 -2.45 4.32
CA MET A 67 2.38 -3.64 3.48
C MET A 67 1.27 -4.67 3.77
N SER A 68 0.96 -4.89 5.05
CA SER A 68 -0.10 -5.81 5.45
C SER A 68 -1.48 -5.35 4.97
N GLU A 69 -1.76 -4.04 5.01
CA GLU A 69 -3.01 -3.48 4.46
C GLU A 69 -3.07 -3.70 2.93
N GLN A 70 -1.95 -3.52 2.23
CA GLN A 70 -1.86 -3.75 0.79
C GLN A 70 -2.15 -5.21 0.44
N THR A 71 -1.49 -6.15 1.11
CA THR A 71 -1.69 -7.58 0.90
C THR A 71 -3.13 -7.98 1.18
N ALA A 72 -3.70 -7.54 2.30
CA ALA A 72 -5.09 -7.86 2.65
C ALA A 72 -6.09 -7.32 1.62
N LEU A 73 -5.85 -6.13 1.06
CA LEU A 73 -6.71 -5.58 0.02
C LEU A 73 -6.57 -6.35 -1.31
N LEU A 74 -5.36 -6.72 -1.71
CA LEU A 74 -5.14 -7.57 -2.90
C LEU A 74 -5.82 -8.93 -2.73
N GLU A 75 -5.66 -9.58 -1.59
CA GLU A 75 -6.34 -10.85 -1.28
C GLU A 75 -7.87 -10.70 -1.37
N SER A 76 -8.43 -9.61 -0.83
CA SER A 76 -9.86 -9.34 -0.92
C SER A 76 -10.32 -9.13 -2.36
N ILE A 77 -9.55 -8.40 -3.18
CA ILE A 77 -9.86 -8.16 -4.59
C ILE A 77 -9.82 -9.48 -5.37
N TYR A 78 -8.76 -10.28 -5.21
CA TYR A 78 -8.64 -11.55 -5.91
C TYR A 78 -9.67 -12.57 -5.45
N ALA A 79 -10.01 -12.60 -4.16
CA ALA A 79 -11.11 -13.43 -3.68
C ALA A 79 -12.46 -13.02 -4.28
N GLU A 80 -12.72 -11.72 -4.45
CA GLU A 80 -13.93 -11.22 -5.12
C GLU A 80 -14.02 -11.71 -6.57
N ILE A 81 -12.92 -11.58 -7.32
CA ILE A 81 -12.81 -12.01 -8.73
C ILE A 81 -12.95 -13.54 -8.86
N VAL A 82 -12.25 -14.31 -8.02
CA VAL A 82 -12.32 -15.79 -8.07
C VAL A 82 -13.72 -16.31 -7.78
N ASN A 83 -14.43 -15.70 -6.83
CA ASN A 83 -15.79 -16.10 -6.48
C ASN A 83 -16.85 -15.58 -7.47
N ASN A 84 -16.54 -14.55 -8.25
CA ASN A 84 -17.42 -13.93 -9.23
C ASN A 84 -16.62 -13.57 -10.49
N PRO A 85 -16.25 -14.54 -11.34
CA PRO A 85 -15.36 -14.31 -12.49
C PRO A 85 -15.88 -13.25 -13.48
N GLU A 86 -17.19 -13.01 -13.53
CA GLU A 86 -17.82 -11.94 -14.30
C GLU A 86 -17.47 -10.52 -13.80
N LEU A 87 -16.87 -10.40 -12.61
CA LEU A 87 -16.34 -9.15 -12.05
C LEU A 87 -14.87 -8.92 -12.38
N GLU A 88 -14.21 -9.84 -13.10
CA GLU A 88 -12.86 -9.59 -13.61
C GLU A 88 -12.89 -8.34 -14.52
N PRO A 89 -12.09 -7.31 -14.23
CA PRO A 89 -12.16 -6.07 -14.99
C PRO A 89 -11.46 -6.21 -16.34
N ASP A 90 -12.14 -5.90 -17.45
CA ASP A 90 -11.47 -5.75 -18.75
C ASP A 90 -10.44 -4.60 -18.75
N SER A 91 -10.68 -3.60 -17.90
CA SER A 91 -9.83 -2.42 -17.77
C SER A 91 -9.78 -1.88 -16.34
N LEU A 92 -8.63 -1.33 -15.96
CA LEU A 92 -8.42 -0.64 -14.68
C LEU A 92 -8.03 0.83 -14.91
N PRO A 93 -8.50 1.74 -14.03
CA PRO A 93 -8.08 3.13 -14.10
C PRO A 93 -6.62 3.28 -13.63
N TRP A 94 -5.85 4.07 -14.35
CA TRP A 94 -4.50 4.46 -13.99
C TRP A 94 -4.42 5.97 -13.86
N TYR A 95 -4.03 6.46 -12.68
CA TYR A 95 -3.92 7.90 -12.42
C TYR A 95 -2.44 8.30 -12.40
N PRO A 96 -1.87 8.78 -13.53
CA PRO A 96 -0.45 9.15 -13.60
C PRO A 96 -0.12 10.39 -12.76
N ASP A 97 -1.13 11.18 -12.39
CA ASP A 97 -0.99 12.43 -11.66
C ASP A 97 -1.77 12.40 -10.35
N TYR A 98 -1.11 12.88 -9.29
CA TYR A 98 -1.69 12.94 -7.94
C TYR A 98 -2.89 13.87 -7.85
N ALA A 99 -2.88 15.02 -8.56
CA ALA A 99 -3.98 15.97 -8.53
C ALA A 99 -5.24 15.37 -9.18
N VAL A 100 -5.09 14.59 -10.25
CA VAL A 100 -6.21 13.84 -10.85
C VAL A 100 -6.79 12.85 -9.83
N PHE A 101 -5.95 12.05 -9.16
CA PHE A 101 -6.39 11.13 -8.13
C PHE A 101 -7.17 11.84 -7.00
N CYS A 102 -6.64 12.95 -6.47
CA CYS A 102 -7.28 13.72 -5.42
C CYS A 102 -8.62 14.35 -5.84
N SER A 103 -8.74 14.76 -7.11
CA SER A 103 -9.99 15.34 -7.60
C SER A 103 -11.14 14.33 -7.61
N LEU A 104 -10.83 13.04 -7.80
CA LEU A 104 -11.80 11.94 -7.83
C LEU A 104 -12.04 11.34 -6.44
N TYR A 105 -11.00 11.27 -5.61
CA TYR A 105 -11.05 10.66 -4.27
C TYR A 105 -10.53 11.63 -3.20
N PRO A 106 -11.22 12.75 -2.93
CA PRO A 106 -10.77 13.77 -1.98
C PRO A 106 -10.59 13.23 -0.56
N GLN A 107 -11.38 12.24 -0.16
CA GLN A 107 -11.26 11.53 1.11
C GLN A 107 -9.96 10.73 1.26
N ARG A 108 -9.26 10.45 0.15
CA ARG A 108 -7.96 9.78 0.08
C ARG A 108 -6.87 10.72 -0.44
N ALA A 109 -7.03 12.04 -0.29
CA ALA A 109 -6.06 13.04 -0.76
C ALA A 109 -4.74 13.05 0.05
N ASN A 110 -3.98 11.96 -0.08
CA ASN A 110 -2.63 11.76 0.47
C ASN A 110 -1.76 11.08 -0.61
N PRO A 111 -0.53 11.55 -0.89
CA PRO A 111 0.36 10.92 -1.86
C PRO A 111 0.60 9.43 -1.60
N VAL A 112 0.63 9.00 -0.34
CA VAL A 112 0.80 7.57 0.00
C VAL A 112 -0.43 6.75 -0.39
N ALA A 113 -1.64 7.28 -0.20
CA ALA A 113 -2.86 6.59 -0.63
C ALA A 113 -2.90 6.45 -2.16
N TRP A 114 -2.44 7.48 -2.89
CA TRP A 114 -2.29 7.40 -4.34
C TRP A 114 -1.25 6.36 -4.76
N ARG A 115 -0.07 6.34 -4.13
CA ARG A 115 0.97 5.33 -4.42
C ARG A 115 0.53 3.91 -4.11
N PHE A 116 -0.17 3.73 -2.99
CA PHE A 116 -0.79 2.49 -2.58
C PHE A 116 -1.84 2.00 -3.60
N TYR A 117 -2.70 2.90 -4.09
CA TYR A 117 -3.62 2.57 -5.19
C TYR A 117 -2.85 2.13 -6.45
N GLN A 118 -1.82 2.88 -6.83
CA GLN A 118 -1.02 2.60 -8.03
C GLN A 118 -0.23 1.28 -7.92
N SER A 119 0.23 0.90 -6.72
CA SER A 119 0.88 -0.39 -6.51
C SER A 119 -0.10 -1.55 -6.66
N ILE A 120 -1.32 -1.43 -6.14
CA ILE A 120 -2.37 -2.44 -6.32
C ILE A 120 -2.78 -2.60 -7.78
N VAL A 121 -3.07 -1.50 -8.49
CA VAL A 121 -3.45 -1.57 -9.90
C VAL A 121 -2.33 -2.16 -10.76
N ALA A 122 -1.08 -1.84 -10.44
CA ALA A 122 0.05 -2.43 -11.14
C ALA A 122 0.18 -3.94 -10.88
N ASP A 123 -0.04 -4.39 -9.64
CA ASP A 123 -0.05 -5.82 -9.29
C ASP A 123 -1.15 -6.56 -10.05
N MET A 124 -2.38 -6.02 -10.06
CA MET A 124 -3.50 -6.60 -10.79
C MET A 124 -3.22 -6.72 -12.30
N PHE A 125 -2.62 -5.69 -12.91
CA PHE A 125 -2.23 -5.71 -14.32
C PHE A 125 -1.23 -6.83 -14.63
N VAL A 126 -0.22 -6.99 -13.77
CA VAL A 126 0.80 -8.04 -13.94
C VAL A 126 0.22 -9.43 -13.71
N THR A 127 -0.64 -9.58 -12.71
CA THR A 127 -1.17 -10.88 -12.27
C THR A 127 -2.28 -11.41 -13.18
N LEU A 128 -3.22 -10.56 -13.60
CA LEU A 128 -4.39 -10.99 -14.37
C LEU A 128 -4.08 -11.16 -15.86
N THR A 129 -3.08 -10.46 -16.41
CA THR A 129 -2.56 -10.55 -17.80
C THR A 129 -3.55 -10.23 -18.94
N THR A 130 -4.85 -10.27 -18.68
CA THR A 130 -5.98 -9.96 -19.59
C THR A 130 -6.42 -8.50 -19.51
N VAL A 131 -6.03 -7.82 -18.43
CA VAL A 131 -6.50 -6.48 -18.08
C VAL A 131 -5.69 -5.41 -18.77
N THR A 132 -6.36 -4.34 -19.19
CA THR A 132 -5.73 -3.15 -19.77
C THR A 132 -5.75 -1.95 -18.81
N LEU A 133 -4.71 -1.13 -18.83
CA LEU A 133 -4.66 0.10 -18.02
C LEU A 133 -5.13 1.30 -18.86
N HIS A 134 -6.04 2.10 -18.29
CA HIS A 134 -6.60 3.28 -18.95
C HIS A 134 -6.45 4.52 -18.09
N MET A 135 -6.03 5.64 -18.71
CA MET A 135 -5.99 6.95 -18.04
C MET A 135 -7.34 7.67 -18.02
N ASP A 136 -8.40 7.02 -18.51
CA ASP A 136 -9.75 7.56 -18.54
C ASP A 136 -10.41 7.42 -17.17
N SER A 137 -10.74 8.53 -16.54
CA SER A 137 -11.39 8.59 -15.22
C SER A 137 -12.82 8.04 -15.20
N ARG A 138 -13.39 7.68 -16.36
CA ARG A 138 -14.69 7.02 -16.45
C ARG A 138 -14.60 5.52 -16.14
N VAL A 139 -13.44 4.91 -16.35
CA VAL A 139 -13.18 3.51 -15.96
C VAL A 139 -13.28 3.43 -14.45
N GLN A 140 -14.02 2.44 -13.95
CA GLN A 140 -14.23 2.26 -12.52
C GLN A 140 -13.25 1.23 -11.96
N PRO A 141 -12.72 1.42 -10.74
CA PRO A 141 -12.04 0.37 -9.99
C PRO A 141 -12.98 -0.82 -9.68
N VAL A 142 -12.39 -2.00 -9.45
CA VAL A 142 -13.13 -3.19 -8.97
C VAL A 142 -13.73 -2.94 -7.59
N GLY A 143 -14.83 -3.64 -7.26
CA GLY A 143 -15.65 -3.45 -6.06
C GLY A 143 -14.87 -3.21 -4.77
N ALA A 144 -14.03 -4.17 -4.35
CA ALA A 144 -13.23 -4.03 -3.13
C ALA A 144 -12.28 -2.81 -3.15
N LEU A 145 -11.64 -2.53 -4.29
CA LEU A 145 -10.75 -1.37 -4.45
C LEU A 145 -11.53 -0.05 -4.43
N LEU A 146 -12.70 0.00 -5.08
CA LEU A 146 -13.62 1.13 -5.03
C LEU A 146 -14.13 1.37 -3.61
N GLY A 147 -14.48 0.30 -2.91
CA GLY A 147 -14.85 0.34 -1.50
C GLY A 147 -13.75 0.98 -0.66
N TRP A 148 -12.51 0.51 -0.80
CA TRP A 148 -11.35 1.11 -0.12
C TRP A 148 -11.19 2.60 -0.46
N LEU A 149 -11.34 2.99 -1.72
CA LEU A 149 -11.26 4.40 -2.14
C LEU A 149 -12.36 5.27 -1.52
N GLN A 150 -13.55 4.73 -1.28
CA GLN A 150 -14.72 5.45 -0.78
C GLN A 150 -14.87 5.46 0.75
N ILE A 151 -14.08 4.67 1.49
CA ILE A 151 -14.09 4.71 2.96
C ILE A 151 -13.71 6.13 3.42
N THR A 152 -14.67 6.81 4.05
CA THR A 152 -14.40 8.00 4.85
C THR A 152 -13.78 7.56 6.17
N GLN A 153 -12.56 8.00 6.50
CA GLN A 153 -12.07 7.84 7.87
C GLN A 153 -13.06 8.57 8.80
N LYS A 154 -13.74 7.82 9.67
CA LYS A 154 -14.46 8.42 10.80
C LYS A 154 -13.39 9.06 11.68
N GLY A 155 -13.46 10.38 11.82
CA GLY A 155 -12.59 11.16 12.71
C GLY A 155 -12.77 10.78 14.18
#